data_AF-A0A3D5USN6-F1
#
_entry.id   AF-A0A3D5USN6-F1
#
_cell.length_a   1.000
_cell.length_b   1.000
_cell.length_c   1.000
_cell.angle_alpha   90.00
_cell.angle_beta   90.00
_cell.angle_gamma   90.00
#
_symmetry.space_group_name_H-M   'P 1'
#
loop_
_entity.id
_entity.type
_entity.pdbx_description
1 polymer ?
#
loop_
_entity_poly.entity_id
_entity_poly.type
_entity_poly.pdbx_seq_one_letter_code
_entity_poly.pdbx_strand_id
1 'polypeptide(L)' 'TFITNGQQANLVCVVAKTDPAAGAKGTSLIMVETDEVEGFRRGRNLKKMGQKAQDTSELFFDEGK' A
#
# COMPACT_ATOMS: atom_id res chain seq x y z
N THR A 1 -1.79 -4.57 -6.02
CA THR A 1 -1.33 -3.43 -6.87
C THR A 1 0.17 -3.20 -6.73
N PHE A 2 0.84 -2.65 -7.75
CA PHE A 2 2.30 -2.45 -7.84
C PHE A 2 2.82 -1.25 -7.02
N ILE A 3 3.43 -1.51 -5.86
CA ILE A 3 3.98 -0.48 -4.98
C ILE A 3 5.51 -0.55 -4.98
N THR A 4 6.15 0.51 -5.47
CA THR A 4 7.61 0.71 -5.36
C THR A 4 8.03 0.78 -3.90
N ASN A 5 9.17 0.17 -3.56
CA ASN A 5 9.65 0.02 -2.18
C ASN A 5 8.68 -0.77 -1.27
N GLY A 6 7.76 -1.54 -1.85
CA GLY A 6 6.76 -2.28 -1.10
C GLY A 6 7.32 -3.36 -0.16
N GLN A 7 8.56 -3.82 -0.34
CA GLN A 7 9.24 -4.70 0.61
C GLN A 7 9.86 -3.94 1.78
N GLN A 8 10.33 -2.71 1.55
CA GLN A 8 11.18 -1.98 2.51
C GLN A 8 10.47 -0.84 3.23
N ALA A 9 9.40 -0.28 2.67
CA ALA A 9 8.73 0.88 3.24
C ALA A 9 8.02 0.53 4.56
N ASN A 10 8.29 1.30 5.61
CA ASN A 10 7.58 1.25 6.90
C ASN A 10 6.52 2.36 7.04
N LEU A 11 6.58 3.39 6.19
CA LEU A 11 5.58 4.45 6.11
C LEU A 11 5.05 4.53 4.68
N VAL A 12 3.74 4.34 4.50
CA VAL A 12 3.09 4.28 3.19
C VAL A 12 2.01 5.34 3.08
N CYS A 13 2.01 6.12 2.00
CA CYS A 13 0.90 7.00 1.65
C CYS A 13 -0.16 6.20 0.89
N VAL A 14 -1.30 5.95 1.53
CA VAL A 14 -2.44 5.25 0.95
C VAL A 14 -3.45 6.28 0.45
N VAL A 15 -3.87 6.13 -0.80
CA VAL A 15 -4.99 6.89 -1.36
C VAL A 15 -6.24 6.03 -1.27
N ALA A 16 -7.19 6.43 -0.44
CA ALA A 16 -8.40 5.67 -0.18
C ALA A 16 -9.66 6.52 -0.41
N LYS A 17 -10.76 5.85 -0.78
CA LYS A 17 -12.09 6.44 -0.75
C LYS A 17 -12.63 6.33 0.67
N THR A 18 -12.72 7.47 1.36
CA THR A 18 -13.28 7.58 2.71
C THR A 18 -14.77 7.96 2.68
N ASP A 19 -15.21 8.64 1.62
CA ASP A 19 -16.63 8.83 1.29
C ASP A 19 -16.87 8.50 -0.19
N PRO A 20 -17.36 7.31 -0.52
CA PRO A 20 -17.64 6.93 -1.90
C PRO A 20 -18.69 7.81 -2.60
N ALA A 21 -19.63 8.42 -1.87
CA ALA A 21 -20.70 9.23 -2.43
C ALA A 21 -20.24 10.65 -2.79
N ALA A 22 -19.21 11.18 -2.13
CA ALA A 22 -18.65 12.51 -2.40
C ALA A 22 -17.76 12.61 -3.65
N GLY A 23 -17.65 11.55 -4.45
CA GLY A 23 -16.88 11.55 -5.69
C GLY A 23 -15.41 11.87 -5.46
N ALA A 24 -14.88 12.91 -6.11
CA ALA A 24 -13.48 13.33 -5.95
C ALA A 24 -13.17 13.85 -4.53
N LYS A 25 -14.15 14.46 -3.84
CA LYS A 25 -13.98 15.04 -2.49
C LYS A 25 -13.91 13.99 -1.39
N GLY A 26 -14.35 12.76 -1.66
CA GLY A 26 -14.27 11.65 -0.73
C GLY A 26 -13.01 10.80 -0.86
N THR A 27 -11.96 11.33 -1.49
CA THR A 27 -10.63 10.72 -1.53
C THR A 27 -9.77 11.33 -0.42
N SER A 28 -9.10 10.50 0.37
CA SER A 28 -8.14 10.94 1.38
C SER A 28 -6.77 10.33 1.12
N LEU A 29 -5.71 11.08 1.48
CA LEU A 29 -4.36 10.57 1.63
C LEU A 29 -4.17 10.22 3.10
N ILE A 30 -3.81 8.98 3.38
CA ILE A 30 -3.64 8.43 4.72
C ILE A 30 -2.19 7.96 4.84
N MET A 31 -1.48 8.46 5.84
CA MET A 31 -0.14 7.98 6.16
C MET A 31 -0.25 6.79 7.09
N VAL A 32 0.32 5.66 6.69
CA VAL A 32 0.20 4.38 7.40
C VAL A 32 1.58 3.88 7.83
N GLU A 33 1.78 3.76 9.13
CA GLU A 33 2.95 3.11 9.73
C GLU A 33 2.72 1.60 9.75
N THR A 34 3.35 0.88 8.82
CA THR A 34 2.98 -0.50 8.47
C THR A 34 3.19 -1.50 9.59
N ASP A 35 4.13 -1.22 10.49
CA ASP A 35 4.52 -2.13 11.56
C ASP A 35 3.54 -2.06 12.74
N GLU A 36 2.69 -1.03 12.78
CA GLU A 36 1.67 -0.82 13.82
C GLU A 36 0.25 -1.19 13.33
N VAL A 37 0.08 -1.54 12.05
CA VAL A 37 -1.22 -1.86 11.47
C VAL A 37 -1.48 -3.36 11.50
N GLU A 38 -2.44 -3.77 12.33
CA GLU A 38 -2.96 -5.12 12.30
C GLU A 38 -3.60 -5.45 10.94
N GLY A 39 -3.39 -6.67 10.44
CA GLY A 39 -3.92 -7.11 9.14
C GLY A 39 -3.14 -6.57 7.93
N PHE A 40 -2.10 -5.75 8.13
CA PHE A 40 -1.20 -5.36 7.05
C PHE A 40 -0.29 -6.54 6.64
N ARG A 41 -0.15 -6.76 5.32
CA ARG A 41 0.82 -7.72 4.79
C ARG A 41 1.41 -7.28 3.45
N ARG A 42 2.69 -7.59 3.27
CA ARG A 42 3.43 -7.42 2.01
C ARG A 42 3.36 -8.71 1.20
N GLY A 43 3.01 -8.60 -0.09
CA GLY A 43 3.15 -9.68 -1.05
C GLY A 43 4.61 -9.93 -1.42
N ARG A 44 4.84 -10.83 -2.38
CA ARG A 44 6.19 -11.09 -2.90
C ARG A 44 6.75 -9.89 -3.67
N ASN A 45 8.08 -9.75 -3.68
CA ASN A 45 8.75 -8.87 -4.63
C ASN A 45 8.52 -9.39 -6.06
N LEU A 46 8.04 -8.52 -6.94
CA LEU A 46 7.65 -8.86 -8.30
C LEU A 46 8.87 -8.99 -9.22
N LYS A 47 8.88 -10.04 -10.04
CA LYS A 47 9.91 -10.23 -11.08
C LYS A 47 9.59 -9.33 -12.27
N LYS A 48 10.39 -8.29 -12.46
CA LYS A 48 10.23 -7.30 -13.53
C LYS A 48 11.21 -7.53 -14.67
N MET A 49 10.83 -7.13 -15.89
CA MET A 49 11.73 -7.14 -17.05
C MET A 49 12.91 -6.17 -16.88
N GLY A 50 12.64 -4.98 -16.33
CA GLY A 50 13.62 -3.93 -16.02
C GLY A 50 13.46 -3.38 -14.60
N GLN A 51 14.24 -2.36 -14.23
CA GLN A 51 14.25 -1.80 -12.87
C GLN A 51 14.47 -2.87 -11.77
N LYS A 52 15.40 -3.81 -12.02
CA LYS A 52 15.62 -4.99 -11.17
C LYS A 52 16.04 -4.66 -9.74
N ALA A 53 16.69 -3.51 -9.54
CA ALA A 53 17.13 -3.05 -8.22
C ALA A 53 16.01 -2.41 -7.38
N GLN A 54 14.92 -1.96 -8.01
CA GLN A 54 13.80 -1.36 -7.31
C GLN A 54 12.83 -2.48 -6.93
N ASP A 55 12.63 -2.74 -5.65
CA ASP A 55 11.62 -3.72 -5.25
C ASP A 55 10.22 -3.17 -5.55
N THR A 56 9.31 -4.07 -5.89
CA THR A 56 7.93 -3.71 -6.19
C THR A 56 7.05 -4.83 -5.71
N SER A 57 6.06 -4.49 -4.89
CA SER A 57 5.25 -5.49 -4.21
C SER A 57 3.80 -5.10 -4.19
N GLU A 58 2.96 -6.09 -3.95
CA GLU A 58 1.58 -5.83 -3.59
C GLU A 58 1.47 -5.63 -2.09
N LEU A 59 0.62 -4.70 -1.68
CA LEU A 59 0.29 -4.44 -0.28
C LEU A 59 -1.17 -4.81 -0.06
N PHE A 60 -1.45 -5.40 1.10
CA PHE A 60 -2.80 -5.79 1.48
C PHE A 60 -3.08 -5.27 2.89
N PHE A 61 -4.31 -4.81 3.06
CA PHE A 61 -4.87 -4.28 4.30
C PHE A 61 -6.15 -5.06 4.55
N ASP A 62 -6.05 -6.11 5.36
CA ASP A 62 -7.19 -6.92 5.77
C ASP A 62 -7.70 -6.41 7.12
N GLU A 63 -8.96 -6.67 7.47
CA GLU A 63 -9.46 -6.38 8.82
C GLU A 63 -8.69 -7.25 9.83
N GLY A 64 -8.11 -6.62 10.86
CA GLY A 64 -7.53 -7.31 12.01
C GLY A 64 -8.56 -8.21 12.69
N LYS A 65 -8.11 -9.19 13.47
CA LYS A 65 -9.04 -10.08 14.18
C LYS A 65 -9.67 -9.41 15.39
#